data_AF-A0A847WZ48-F1
#
_entry.id   AF-A0A847WZ48-F1
#
_cell.length_a   1.000
_cell.length_b   1.000
_cell.length_c   1.000
_cell.angle_alpha   90.00
_cell.angle_beta   90.00
_cell.angle_gamma   90.00
#
_symmetry.space_group_name_H-M   'P 1'
#
loop_
_entity.id
_entity.type
_entity.pdbx_description
1 polymer ?
#
loop_
_entity_poly.entity_id
_entity_poly.type
_entity_poly.pdbx_seq_one_letter_code
_entity_poly.pdbx_strand_id
1 'polypeptide(L)'
;MKFLALIGIAATALSAEAASPPDYSGPMEIGYLPIMCLIPPCPPGHYAIRANGEIIARGDVVNVEIDGEWTQYRGTYLDFETITGDLWIGGDDKTDSDGVALPEGVLQIRATE
;
A
#
# COMPACT_ATOMS: atom_id res chain seq x y z
N MET A 1 1.73 57.60 25.63
CA MET A 1 2.67 56.68 24.94
C MET A 1 2.03 55.30 24.88
N LYS A 2 1.62 54.87 23.68
CA LYS A 2 0.98 53.57 23.40
C LYS A 2 2.09 52.59 22.99
N PHE A 3 2.24 51.46 23.68
CA PHE A 3 2.98 50.31 23.18
C PHE A 3 1.97 49.19 22.93
N LEU A 4 1.61 49.01 21.66
CA LEU A 4 0.90 47.83 21.17
C LEU A 4 1.97 46.78 20.84
N ALA A 5 2.08 45.76 21.67
CA ALA A 5 2.87 44.57 21.38
C ALA A 5 2.04 43.64 20.49
N LEU A 6 2.38 43.60 19.20
CA LEU A 6 1.96 42.55 18.27
C LEU A 6 2.69 41.26 18.65
N ILE A 7 1.96 40.29 19.22
CA ILE A 7 2.43 38.91 19.32
C ILE A 7 2.02 38.24 18.00
N GLY A 8 3.02 38.06 17.14
CA GLY A 8 2.89 37.35 15.88
C GLY A 8 2.48 35.89 16.11
N ILE A 9 1.48 35.47 15.35
CA ILE A 9 0.99 34.10 15.28
C ILE A 9 2.09 33.26 14.65
N ALA A 10 2.63 32.30 15.40
CA ALA A 10 3.54 31.30 14.87
C ALA A 10 2.74 30.37 13.94
N ALA A 11 2.98 30.46 12.63
CA ALA A 11 2.54 29.48 11.67
C ALA A 11 3.33 28.19 11.91
N THR A 12 2.68 27.20 12.53
CA THR A 12 3.16 25.82 12.54
C THR A 12 3.11 25.31 11.10
N ALA A 13 4.26 25.23 10.44
CA ALA A 13 4.43 24.47 9.23
C ALA A 13 4.13 23.01 9.57
N LEU A 14 2.96 22.51 9.16
CA LEU A 14 2.76 21.08 8.98
C LEU A 14 3.75 20.67 7.89
N SER A 15 4.85 20.04 8.28
CA SER A 15 5.61 19.19 7.36
C SER A 15 4.66 18.06 6.96
N ALA A 16 4.07 18.17 5.77
CA ALA A 16 3.59 16.99 5.08
C ALA A 16 4.86 16.21 4.73
N GLU A 17 5.22 15.25 5.58
CA GLU A 17 6.25 14.27 5.24
C GLU A 17 5.76 13.60 3.95
N ALA A 18 6.40 13.93 2.83
CA ALA A 18 5.97 13.43 1.54
C ALA A 18 6.18 11.91 1.54
N ALA A 19 5.10 11.17 1.28
CA ALA A 19 5.15 9.73 1.08
C ALA A 19 6.28 9.35 0.12
N SER A 20 6.90 8.20 0.37
CA SER A 20 7.88 7.64 -0.55
C SER A 20 7.25 7.43 -1.93
N PRO A 21 8.00 7.63 -3.03
CA PRO A 21 7.52 7.28 -4.36
C PRO A 21 7.15 5.79 -4.42
N PRO A 22 6.16 5.40 -5.25
CA PRO A 22 5.80 4.00 -5.39
C PRO A 22 6.97 3.17 -5.92
N ASP A 23 7.00 1.90 -5.54
CA ASP A 23 7.98 0.93 -6.04
C ASP A 23 7.72 0.58 -7.51
N TYR A 24 6.46 0.66 -7.93
CA TYR A 24 6.03 0.39 -9.30
C TYR A 24 4.79 1.20 -9.66
N SER A 25 4.73 1.68 -10.89
CA SER A 25 3.54 2.33 -11.48
C SER A 25 3.23 1.70 -12.83
N GLY A 26 1.97 1.35 -13.06
CA GLY A 26 1.50 0.81 -14.34
C GLY A 26 0.55 -0.39 -14.22
N PRO A 27 0.33 -1.13 -15.32
CA PRO A 27 -0.51 -2.30 -15.33
C PRO A 27 0.16 -3.48 -14.60
N MET A 28 -0.58 -4.11 -13.70
CA MET A 28 -0.14 -5.26 -12.91
C MET A 28 -1.29 -6.25 -12.66
N GLU A 29 -0.94 -7.51 -12.42
CA GLU A 29 -1.89 -8.58 -12.11
C GLU A 29 -1.70 -9.02 -10.66
N ILE A 30 -2.81 -9.14 -9.92
CA ILE A 30 -2.82 -9.64 -8.54
C ILE A 30 -3.22 -11.11 -8.57
N GLY A 31 -2.35 -12.01 -8.08
CA GLY A 31 -2.66 -13.42 -7.96
C GLY A 31 -2.59 -13.93 -6.52
N TYR A 32 -3.55 -14.77 -6.12
CA TYR A 32 -3.49 -15.53 -4.88
C TYR A 32 -2.73 -16.85 -5.06
N LEU A 33 -1.77 -17.11 -4.18
CA LEU A 33 -0.93 -18.30 -4.09
C LEU A 33 -1.41 -19.15 -2.91
N PRO A 34 -2.26 -20.18 -3.13
CA PRO A 34 -2.73 -21.04 -2.05
C PRO A 34 -1.58 -21.86 -1.47
N ILE A 35 -1.55 -21.99 -0.14
CA ILE A 35 -0.67 -22.96 0.52
C ILE A 35 -1.39 -24.31 0.57
N MET A 36 -0.81 -25.33 -0.08
CA MET A 36 -1.25 -26.70 0.13
C MET A 36 -0.63 -27.22 1.43
N CYS A 37 -1.47 -27.60 2.40
CA CYS A 37 -1.00 -28.22 3.64
C CYS A 37 -1.50 -29.67 3.75
N LEU A 38 -0.68 -30.55 4.32
CA LEU A 38 -1.01 -31.97 4.54
C LEU A 38 -1.86 -32.19 5.80
N ILE A 39 -1.74 -31.30 6.79
CA ILE A 39 -2.43 -31.39 8.09
C ILE A 39 -3.01 -30.02 8.45
N PRO A 40 -4.34 -29.90 8.70
CA PRO A 40 -5.00 -28.65 9.06
C PRO A 40 -4.74 -28.22 10.52
N PRO A 41 -4.91 -26.92 10.86
CA PRO A 41 -5.33 -25.82 9.97
C PRO A 41 -4.20 -25.37 9.04
N CYS A 42 -4.52 -25.16 7.75
CA CYS A 42 -3.55 -24.61 6.82
C CYS A 42 -3.32 -23.12 7.12
N PRO A 43 -2.09 -22.62 6.99
CA PRO A 43 -1.86 -21.18 6.94
C PRO A 43 -2.58 -20.55 5.73
N PRO A 44 -2.93 -19.26 5.80
CA PRO A 44 -3.48 -18.54 4.66
C PRO A 44 -2.46 -18.47 3.51
N GLY A 45 -2.94 -18.44 2.27
CA GLY A 45 -2.08 -18.22 1.11
C GLY A 45 -1.52 -16.81 1.03
N HIS A 46 -0.61 -16.61 0.09
CA HIS A 46 0.08 -15.35 -0.14
C HIS A 46 -0.44 -14.67 -1.42
N TYR A 47 -0.16 -13.40 -1.58
CA TYR A 47 -0.36 -12.69 -2.84
C TYR A 47 0.96 -12.55 -3.60
N ALA A 48 0.87 -12.55 -4.92
CA ALA A 48 1.94 -12.19 -5.82
C ALA A 48 1.42 -11.17 -6.84
N ILE A 49 2.19 -10.09 -7.01
CA ILE A 49 1.91 -9.06 -8.01
C ILE A 49 2.84 -9.29 -9.18
N ARG A 50 2.27 -9.31 -10.40
CA ARG A 50 3.02 -9.46 -11.63
C ARG A 50 2.93 -8.22 -12.50
N ALA A 51 4.02 -7.84 -13.12
CA ALA A 51 4.05 -6.84 -14.18
C ALA A 51 4.81 -7.44 -15.38
N ASN A 52 4.24 -7.32 -16.58
CA ASN A 52 4.82 -7.89 -17.81
C ASN A 52 5.16 -9.40 -17.70
N GLY A 53 4.35 -10.15 -16.95
CA GLY A 53 4.54 -11.60 -16.72
C GLY A 53 5.59 -11.96 -15.66
N GLU A 54 6.29 -10.99 -15.07
CA GLU A 54 7.28 -11.21 -14.00
C GLU A 54 6.70 -10.87 -12.63
N ILE A 55 7.02 -11.66 -11.60
CA ILE A 55 6.62 -11.37 -10.22
C ILE A 55 7.50 -10.24 -9.69
N ILE A 56 6.89 -9.10 -9.38
CA ILE A 56 7.57 -7.91 -8.84
C ILE A 56 7.41 -7.77 -7.33
N ALA A 57 6.38 -8.38 -6.74
CA ALA A 57 6.14 -8.32 -5.30
C ALA A 57 5.43 -9.57 -4.76
N ARG A 58 5.60 -9.83 -3.46
CA ARG A 58 4.87 -10.84 -2.69
C ARG A 58 4.50 -10.30 -1.32
N GLY A 59 3.36 -10.71 -0.80
CA GLY A 59 2.92 -10.31 0.55
C GLY A 59 1.83 -11.21 1.09
N ASP A 60 1.53 -11.04 2.38
CA ASP A 60 0.48 -11.78 3.09
C ASP A 60 -0.84 -11.02 3.10
N VAL A 61 -0.75 -9.70 2.90
CA VAL A 61 -1.86 -8.77 2.91
C VAL A 61 -1.74 -7.87 1.69
N VAL A 62 -2.84 -7.65 0.99
CA VAL A 62 -2.94 -6.65 -0.07
C VAL A 62 -4.05 -5.67 0.33
N ASN A 63 -3.70 -4.38 0.40
CA ASN A 63 -4.67 -3.29 0.46
C ASN A 63 -4.83 -2.73 -0.96
N VAL A 64 -6.05 -2.66 -1.47
CA VAL A 64 -6.35 -2.05 -2.78
C VAL A 64 -7.31 -0.90 -2.59
N GLU A 65 -6.95 0.28 -3.09
CA GLU A 65 -7.86 1.42 -3.24
C GLU A 65 -8.56 1.33 -4.59
N ILE A 66 -9.89 1.29 -4.58
CA ILE A 66 -10.74 1.34 -5.77
C ILE A 66 -11.79 2.41 -5.52
N ASP A 67 -11.95 3.36 -6.44
CA ASP A 67 -12.91 4.47 -6.31
C ASP A 67 -12.77 5.28 -5.01
N GLY A 68 -11.55 5.38 -4.48
CA GLY A 68 -11.23 6.07 -3.22
C GLY A 68 -11.54 5.27 -1.95
N GLU A 69 -11.97 4.01 -2.09
CA GLU A 69 -12.21 3.11 -0.96
C GLU A 69 -11.11 2.06 -0.82
N TRP A 70 -10.48 2.02 0.35
CA TRP A 70 -9.48 1.02 0.69
C TRP A 70 -10.14 -0.28 1.14
N THR A 71 -9.82 -1.37 0.45
CA THR A 71 -10.20 -2.73 0.87
C THR A 71 -8.96 -3.56 1.20
N GLN A 72 -8.96 -4.17 2.38
CA GLN A 72 -7.90 -5.08 2.82
C GLN A 72 -8.26 -6.53 2.54
N TYR A 73 -7.31 -7.26 1.98
CA TYR A 73 -7.44 -8.69 1.71
C TYR A 73 -6.34 -9.49 2.39
N ARG A 74 -6.71 -10.59 3.06
CA ARG A 74 -5.81 -11.47 3.81
C ARG A 74 -6.26 -12.92 3.66
N GLY A 75 -5.46 -13.75 3.01
CA GLY A 75 -5.75 -15.19 2.91
C GLY A 75 -7.03 -15.55 2.16
N THR A 76 -7.55 -14.63 1.33
CA THR A 76 -8.80 -14.82 0.58
C THR A 76 -8.46 -14.89 -0.91
N TYR A 77 -9.10 -15.82 -1.63
CA TYR A 77 -9.01 -15.84 -3.07
C TYR A 77 -9.75 -14.63 -3.65
N LEU A 78 -9.08 -13.89 -4.53
CA LEU A 78 -9.66 -12.72 -5.18
C LEU A 78 -9.72 -13.01 -6.66
N ASP A 79 -10.88 -12.77 -7.24
CA ASP A 79 -11.03 -12.65 -8.68
C ASP A 79 -10.51 -11.27 -9.08
N PHE A 80 -9.19 -11.16 -9.22
CA PHE A 80 -8.59 -9.97 -9.81
C PHE A 80 -8.05 -10.29 -11.20
N GLU A 81 -8.50 -9.51 -12.17
CA GLU A 81 -7.87 -9.34 -13.47
C GLU A 81 -7.05 -8.04 -13.44
N THR A 82 -6.22 -7.81 -14.45
CA THR A 82 -5.23 -6.72 -14.52
C THR A 82 -5.75 -5.38 -14.00
N ILE A 83 -4.99 -4.76 -13.10
CA ILE A 83 -5.23 -3.42 -12.57
C ILE A 83 -4.15 -2.46 -13.08
N THR A 84 -4.49 -1.19 -13.26
CA THR A 84 -3.49 -0.13 -13.48
C THR A 84 -3.40 0.72 -12.22
N GLY A 85 -2.20 1.01 -11.75
CA GLY A 85 -2.04 1.85 -10.57
C GLY A 85 -0.62 1.93 -10.04
N ASP A 86 -0.51 2.42 -8.81
CA ASP A 86 0.74 2.56 -8.08
C ASP A 86 0.82 1.51 -6.97
N LEU A 87 1.97 0.84 -6.85
CA LEU A 87 2.26 -0.21 -5.86
C LEU A 87 3.35 0.26 -4.89
N TRP A 88 3.06 0.11 -3.60
CA TRP A 88 4.01 0.21 -2.50
C TRP A 88 4.16 -1.16 -1.83
N ILE A 89 5.41 -1.54 -1.58
CA ILE A 89 5.78 -2.82 -0.99
C ILE A 89 6.33 -2.54 0.42
N GLY A 90 5.71 -3.11 1.46
CA GLY A 90 6.11 -2.91 2.85
C GLY A 90 7.52 -3.42 3.19
N GLY A 91 8.17 -2.79 4.17
CA GLY A 91 9.56 -3.02 4.58
C GLY A 91 10.21 -1.77 5.20
N ASP A 92 11.50 -1.85 5.53
CA ASP A 92 12.23 -0.74 6.16
C ASP A 92 12.17 0.54 5.31
N ASP A 93 11.75 1.64 5.94
CA ASP A 93 11.53 2.99 5.38
C ASP A 93 10.43 3.13 4.32
N LYS A 94 9.54 2.13 4.14
CA LYS A 94 8.43 2.20 3.18
C LYS A 94 7.20 2.83 3.82
N THR A 95 6.63 3.83 3.15
CA THR A 95 5.40 4.50 3.54
C THR A 95 4.33 4.36 2.48
N ASP A 96 3.07 4.33 2.90
CA ASP A 96 1.91 4.41 2.02
C ASP A 96 1.77 5.79 1.38
N SER A 97 0.79 5.92 0.50
CA SER A 97 0.43 7.18 -0.14
C SER A 97 0.10 8.32 0.81
N ASP A 98 -0.22 8.02 2.07
CA ASP A 98 -0.57 8.97 3.11
C ASP A 98 0.62 9.25 4.05
N GLY A 99 1.80 8.68 3.76
CA GLY A 99 3.03 8.82 4.53
C GLY A 99 3.09 7.91 5.77
N VAL A 100 2.20 6.92 5.89
CA VAL A 100 2.17 5.97 7.01
C VAL A 100 3.07 4.78 6.71
N ALA A 101 3.93 4.42 7.66
CA ALA A 101 4.83 3.28 7.50
C ALA A 101 4.07 1.97 7.22
N LEU A 102 4.47 1.27 6.16
CA LEU A 102 3.90 -0.02 5.77
C LEU A 102 4.60 -1.16 6.52
N PRO A 103 3.84 -2.03 7.23
CA PRO A 103 4.43 -3.22 7.85
C PRO A 103 5.03 -4.17 6.81
N GLU A 104 6.02 -4.96 7.22
CA GLU A 104 6.54 -6.04 6.38
C GLU A 104 5.42 -7.00 5.93
N GLY A 105 5.50 -7.44 4.66
CA GLY A 105 4.53 -8.36 4.07
C GLY A 105 3.18 -7.73 3.71
N VAL A 106 3.02 -6.41 3.87
CA VAL A 106 1.86 -5.66 3.35
C VAL A 106 2.20 -5.08 1.99
N LEU A 107 1.32 -5.32 1.02
CA LEU A 107 1.33 -4.67 -0.28
C LEU A 107 0.18 -3.66 -0.30
N GLN A 108 0.42 -2.52 -0.91
CA GLN A 108 -0.61 -1.50 -1.06
C GLN A 108 -0.65 -1.00 -2.48
N ILE A 109 -1.86 -0.96 -3.03
CA ILE A 109 -2.08 -0.61 -4.41
C ILE A 109 -3.13 0.49 -4.47
N ARG A 110 -2.75 1.62 -5.06
CA ARG A 110 -3.70 2.67 -5.45
C ARG A 110 -4.05 2.45 -6.91
N ALA A 111 -5.24 1.93 -7.18
CA ALA A 111 -5.69 1.77 -8.55
C ALA A 111 -6.01 3.16 -9.15
N THR A 112 -5.71 3.31 -10.44
CA THR A 112 -6.08 4.48 -11.24
C THR A 112 -6.89 3.95 -12.42
N GLU A 113 -8.13 4.41 -12.57
CA GLU A 113 -8.97 4.11 -13.74
C GLU A 113 -8.30 4.55 -15.06
#